data_AF-A0A844A3U0-F1
#
_entry.id   AF-A0A844A3U0-F1
#
_cell.length_a   1.000
_cell.length_b   1.000
_cell.length_c   1.000
_cell.angle_alpha   90.00
_cell.angle_beta   90.00
_cell.angle_gamma   90.00
#
_symmetry.space_group_name_H-M   'P 1'
#
loop_
_entity.id
_entity.type
_entity.pdbx_description
1 polymer ?
#
loop_
_entity_poly.entity_id
_entity_poly.type
_entity_poly.pdbx_seq_one_letter_code
_entity_poly.pdbx_strand_id
1 'polypeptide(L)'
;MHVDLGPAAVSTSREIDGAHDRWLGSIGKKDERMMTDQRRAWLRGAYLDRITEVAQHYAAAHTHFADPEWEAYIAGEFGYLSELSAEDQAYLRDQAGLEAFRRIVAALSDARETAFGKLRDDNGDVIQSDAAFRLDLGWLSLLQHAADRVRTYPEAWRARIDGAKEKFGCLVVHIVCDYAARGCRSEVERLREEVRLRSLGMCEICGESGRLRLSGYAKTVCDKHEPIMGEFRKDDGKWADPWTWNDDAGRIEQVLEKGRALISEYPAESVELLRDMDPVRPRPKEPVVDSDSEFFPSPIRSTEIGRRVDDDTWSLSGREQELLIEFGFQIIDSVQGACVKEEYLDGYVRDEIDQWRTYALSPLTESDAEFLHGYIRGLINEEYERIRIKQKAERADRDNE
;
A
#
# COMPACT_ATOMS: atom_id res chain seq x y z
N MET A 1 -38.34 -24.78 7.06
CA MET A 1 -37.15 -23.97 7.41
C MET A 1 -36.33 -23.81 6.15
N HIS A 2 -36.54 -22.73 5.42
CA HIS A 2 -35.65 -22.32 4.33
C HIS A 2 -34.49 -21.55 4.97
N VAL A 3 -33.28 -22.04 4.75
CA VAL A 3 -32.05 -21.35 5.14
C VAL A 3 -31.78 -20.35 4.04
N ASP A 4 -31.95 -19.07 4.37
CA ASP A 4 -31.66 -17.95 3.47
C ASP A 4 -30.13 -17.84 3.38
N LEU A 5 -29.56 -18.28 2.25
CA LEU A 5 -28.14 -18.16 1.97
C LEU A 5 -27.85 -16.69 1.65
N GLY A 6 -27.19 -16.00 2.57
CA GLY A 6 -26.85 -14.58 2.42
C GLY A 6 -25.99 -14.28 1.18
N PRO A 7 -25.94 -13.01 0.74
CA PRO A 7 -25.31 -12.58 -0.52
C PRO A 7 -23.81 -12.90 -0.64
N ALA A 8 -23.13 -13.25 0.46
CA ALA A 8 -21.73 -13.69 0.47
C ALA A 8 -21.54 -15.08 -0.19
N ALA A 9 -22.46 -16.03 0.03
CA ALA A 9 -22.37 -17.37 -0.59
C ALA A 9 -22.59 -17.31 -2.13
N VAL A 10 -23.31 -16.29 -2.59
CA VAL A 10 -23.61 -16.08 -4.03
C VAL A 10 -22.42 -15.42 -4.76
N SER A 11 -21.57 -14.64 -4.09
CA SER A 11 -20.39 -14.03 -4.75
C SER A 11 -19.24 -15.01 -4.91
N THR A 12 -18.99 -15.87 -3.92
CA THR A 12 -17.96 -16.92 -4.00
C THR A 12 -18.30 -17.94 -5.08
N SER A 13 -19.59 -18.29 -5.25
CA SER A 13 -20.06 -19.13 -6.37
C SER A 13 -19.77 -18.47 -7.73
N ARG A 14 -20.03 -17.16 -7.88
CA ARG A 14 -19.78 -16.44 -9.13
C ARG A 14 -18.29 -16.27 -9.46
N GLU A 15 -17.41 -16.18 -8.46
CA GLU A 15 -15.95 -16.14 -8.67
C GLU A 15 -15.41 -17.52 -9.09
N ILE A 16 -15.94 -18.59 -8.51
CA ILE A 16 -15.64 -19.98 -8.89
C ILE A 16 -16.14 -20.27 -10.32
N ASP A 17 -17.38 -19.88 -10.63
CA ASP A 17 -17.98 -20.05 -11.96
C ASP A 17 -17.23 -19.22 -13.03
N GLY A 18 -16.83 -17.99 -12.70
CA GLY A 18 -16.06 -17.13 -13.59
C GLY A 18 -14.61 -17.58 -13.81
N ALA A 19 -13.96 -18.19 -12.82
CA ALA A 19 -12.63 -18.79 -12.97
C ALA A 19 -12.69 -20.09 -13.78
N HIS A 20 -13.74 -20.89 -13.56
CA HIS A 20 -14.02 -22.11 -14.32
C HIS A 20 -14.30 -21.83 -15.81
N ASP A 21 -15.11 -20.81 -16.13
CA ASP A 21 -15.41 -20.43 -17.52
C ASP A 21 -14.19 -19.86 -18.26
N ARG A 22 -13.30 -19.16 -17.55
CA ARG A 22 -12.03 -18.66 -18.12
C ARG A 22 -11.04 -19.80 -18.40
N TRP A 23 -10.99 -20.81 -17.53
CA TRP A 23 -10.17 -22.00 -17.72
C TRP A 23 -10.69 -22.87 -18.89
N LEU A 24 -12.00 -23.09 -18.97
CA LEU A 24 -12.63 -23.76 -20.12
C LEU A 24 -12.38 -23.02 -21.45
N GLY A 25 -12.30 -21.69 -21.40
CA GLY A 25 -12.02 -20.85 -22.56
C GLY A 25 -10.58 -20.94 -23.09
N SER A 26 -9.58 -21.25 -22.25
CA SER A 26 -8.17 -21.38 -22.70
C SER A 26 -7.88 -22.77 -23.30
N ILE A 27 -8.61 -23.80 -22.87
CA ILE A 27 -8.50 -25.18 -23.35
C ILE A 27 -9.20 -25.38 -24.71
N GLY A 28 -10.19 -24.54 -25.00
CA GLY A 28 -11.02 -24.65 -26.21
C GLY A 28 -10.38 -24.10 -27.48
N LYS A 29 -9.23 -24.64 -27.93
CA LYS A 29 -8.76 -24.49 -29.33
C LYS A 29 -7.63 -25.45 -29.70
N LYS A 30 -7.89 -26.76 -29.72
CA LYS A 30 -7.10 -27.74 -30.50
C LYS A 30 -7.91 -29.02 -30.78
N ASP A 31 -8.19 -29.23 -32.07
CA ASP A 31 -8.67 -30.42 -32.80
C ASP A 31 -9.86 -31.25 -32.24
N GLU A 32 -11.03 -31.06 -32.85
CA GLU A 32 -12.25 -31.84 -32.60
C GLU A 32 -12.24 -33.21 -33.32
N ARG A 33 -11.79 -34.26 -32.62
CA ARG A 33 -12.62 -35.45 -32.46
C ARG A 33 -13.17 -35.41 -31.04
N MET A 34 -14.32 -34.75 -30.84
CA MET A 34 -14.86 -34.58 -29.49
C MET A 34 -15.17 -35.93 -28.84
N MET A 35 -14.39 -36.30 -27.81
CA MET A 35 -14.72 -37.36 -26.88
C MET A 35 -16.18 -37.23 -26.39
N THR A 36 -16.94 -38.33 -26.37
CA THR A 36 -18.36 -38.31 -26.01
C THR A 36 -18.56 -38.04 -24.52
N ASP A 37 -19.69 -37.43 -24.15
CA ASP A 37 -20.03 -37.20 -22.73
C ASP A 37 -20.12 -38.51 -21.93
N GLN A 38 -20.57 -39.58 -22.57
CA GLN A 38 -20.61 -40.90 -21.95
C GLN A 38 -19.20 -41.43 -21.64
N ARG A 39 -18.23 -41.22 -22.56
CA ARG A 39 -16.83 -41.59 -22.32
C ARG A 39 -16.21 -40.73 -21.22
N ARG A 40 -16.44 -39.41 -21.23
CA ARG A 40 -16.02 -38.49 -20.15
C ARG A 40 -16.55 -38.92 -18.79
N ALA A 41 -17.84 -39.25 -18.69
CA ALA A 41 -18.46 -39.69 -17.45
C ALA A 41 -17.87 -41.02 -16.95
N TRP A 42 -17.65 -41.97 -17.85
CA TRP A 42 -17.03 -43.25 -17.51
C TRP A 42 -15.59 -43.08 -17.01
N LEU A 43 -14.77 -42.28 -17.69
CA LEU A 43 -13.38 -42.02 -17.28
C LEU A 43 -13.30 -41.39 -15.88
N ARG A 44 -14.14 -40.38 -15.62
CA ARG A 44 -14.20 -39.74 -14.29
C ARG A 44 -14.59 -40.73 -13.21
N GLY A 45 -15.57 -41.59 -13.47
CA GLY A 45 -16.01 -42.59 -12.49
C GLY A 45 -14.98 -43.70 -12.25
N ALA A 46 -14.38 -44.22 -13.32
CA ALA A 46 -13.43 -45.34 -13.25
C ALA A 46 -12.09 -44.96 -12.60
N TYR A 47 -11.65 -43.71 -12.76
CA TYR A 47 -10.35 -43.24 -12.28
C TYR A 47 -10.46 -42.14 -11.21
N LEU A 48 -11.62 -42.01 -10.55
CA LEU A 48 -11.88 -40.96 -9.55
C LEU A 48 -10.82 -40.96 -8.44
N ASP A 49 -10.48 -42.13 -7.91
CA ASP A 49 -9.50 -42.27 -6.83
C ASP A 49 -8.12 -41.77 -7.27
N ARG A 50 -7.71 -42.10 -8.50
CA ARG A 50 -6.40 -41.67 -9.02
C ARG A 50 -6.36 -40.18 -9.35
N ILE A 51 -7.43 -39.65 -9.95
CA ILE A 51 -7.62 -38.20 -10.16
C ILE A 51 -7.47 -37.48 -8.81
N THR A 52 -8.14 -37.99 -7.79
CA THR A 52 -8.15 -37.42 -6.44
C THR A 52 -6.78 -37.49 -5.77
N GLU A 53 -6.09 -38.63 -5.84
CA GLU A 53 -4.77 -38.84 -5.25
C GLU A 53 -3.72 -37.90 -5.85
N VAL A 54 -3.66 -37.84 -7.19
CA VAL A 54 -2.70 -36.97 -7.91
C VAL A 54 -2.95 -35.50 -7.59
N ALA A 55 -4.24 -35.10 -7.56
CA ALA A 55 -4.65 -33.75 -7.20
C ALA A 55 -4.31 -33.38 -5.76
N GLN A 56 -4.51 -34.32 -4.81
CA GLN A 56 -4.16 -34.14 -3.39
C GLN A 56 -2.67 -33.94 -3.21
N HIS A 57 -1.85 -34.76 -3.85
CA HIS A 57 -0.40 -34.68 -3.74
C HIS A 57 0.12 -33.34 -4.27
N TYR A 58 -0.40 -32.86 -5.40
CA TYR A 58 -0.07 -31.54 -5.91
C TYR A 58 -0.52 -30.44 -4.94
N ALA A 59 -1.80 -30.43 -4.54
CA ALA A 59 -2.37 -29.41 -3.68
C ALA A 59 -1.70 -29.32 -2.30
N ALA A 60 -1.20 -30.42 -1.76
CA ALA A 60 -0.51 -30.44 -0.47
C ALA A 60 0.82 -29.64 -0.46
N ALA A 61 1.45 -29.46 -1.64
CA ALA A 61 2.73 -28.77 -1.76
C ALA A 61 2.62 -27.34 -2.33
N HIS A 62 1.42 -26.90 -2.72
CA HIS A 62 1.23 -25.65 -3.45
C HIS A 62 0.21 -24.73 -2.75
N THR A 63 0.56 -23.45 -2.69
CA THR A 63 -0.32 -22.37 -2.19
C THR A 63 -1.04 -21.63 -3.33
N HIS A 64 -0.82 -22.03 -4.57
CA HIS A 64 -1.38 -21.45 -5.78
C HIS A 64 -1.43 -22.50 -6.89
N PHE A 65 -2.19 -22.22 -7.95
CA PHE A 65 -2.22 -23.05 -9.15
C PHE A 65 -1.68 -22.24 -10.33
N ALA A 66 -0.70 -22.79 -11.04
CA ALA A 66 -0.15 -22.19 -12.25
C ALA A 66 -0.02 -23.27 -13.33
N ASP A 67 -0.53 -22.97 -14.53
CA ASP A 67 -0.56 -23.94 -15.64
C ASP A 67 0.83 -24.51 -15.98
N PRO A 68 1.93 -23.71 -16.06
CA PRO A 68 3.25 -24.27 -16.38
C PRO A 68 3.81 -25.22 -15.31
N GLU A 69 3.51 -24.95 -14.03
CA GLU A 69 3.91 -25.81 -12.92
C GLU A 69 3.12 -27.13 -12.95
N TRP A 70 1.81 -27.04 -13.22
CA TRP A 70 0.95 -28.20 -13.36
C TRP A 70 1.34 -29.07 -14.56
N GLU A 71 1.56 -28.48 -15.73
CA GLU A 71 1.98 -29.18 -16.94
C GLU A 71 3.27 -29.97 -16.71
N ALA A 72 4.26 -29.36 -16.04
CA ALA A 72 5.51 -30.01 -15.70
C ALA A 72 5.31 -31.17 -14.71
N TYR A 73 4.45 -30.98 -13.70
CA TYR A 73 4.13 -32.01 -12.71
C TYR A 73 3.39 -33.21 -13.32
N ILE A 74 2.42 -32.96 -14.20
CA ILE A 74 1.46 -33.97 -14.67
C ILE A 74 1.93 -34.73 -15.92
N ALA A 75 2.99 -34.29 -16.60
CA ALA A 75 3.42 -34.77 -17.92
C ALA A 75 3.55 -36.30 -18.04
N GLY A 76 4.00 -36.98 -16.99
CA GLY A 76 4.16 -38.44 -16.95
C GLY A 76 2.96 -39.22 -16.38
N GLU A 77 2.04 -38.54 -15.71
CA GLU A 77 0.92 -39.20 -15.03
C GLU A 77 -0.07 -39.80 -16.04
N PHE A 78 -0.74 -40.87 -15.60
CA PHE A 78 -1.64 -41.71 -16.39
C PHE A 78 -1.03 -42.42 -17.61
N GLY A 79 0.24 -42.19 -17.95
CA GLY A 79 0.92 -42.83 -19.09
C GLY A 79 1.09 -44.35 -18.93
N TYR A 80 1.02 -44.85 -17.70
CA TYR A 80 1.05 -46.28 -17.39
C TYR A 80 -0.26 -47.00 -17.73
N LEU A 81 -1.35 -46.27 -17.96
CA LEU A 81 -2.65 -46.81 -18.37
C LEU A 81 -2.65 -47.05 -19.87
N SER A 82 -1.91 -48.09 -20.29
CA SER A 82 -1.71 -48.45 -21.70
C SER A 82 -3.00 -48.87 -22.43
N GLU A 83 -4.06 -49.19 -21.68
CA GLU A 83 -5.40 -49.49 -22.19
C GLU A 83 -6.17 -48.24 -22.63
N LEU A 84 -5.72 -47.05 -22.22
CA LEU A 84 -6.33 -45.77 -22.56
C LEU A 84 -5.65 -45.13 -23.77
N SER A 85 -6.43 -44.42 -24.57
CA SER A 85 -5.88 -43.60 -25.65
C SER A 85 -5.12 -42.39 -25.09
N ALA A 86 -4.25 -41.78 -25.90
CA ALA A 86 -3.58 -40.54 -25.51
C ALA A 86 -4.58 -39.40 -25.19
N GLU A 87 -5.73 -39.39 -25.87
CA GLU A 87 -6.81 -38.44 -25.61
C GLU A 87 -7.50 -38.69 -24.27
N ASP A 88 -7.79 -39.95 -23.92
CA ASP A 88 -8.32 -40.31 -22.60
C ASP A 88 -7.34 -39.93 -21.48
N GLN A 89 -6.05 -40.21 -21.67
CA GLN A 89 -4.99 -39.86 -20.71
C GLN A 89 -4.89 -38.34 -20.52
N ALA A 90 -4.91 -37.56 -21.60
CA ALA A 90 -4.92 -36.10 -21.54
C ALA A 90 -6.14 -35.59 -20.75
N TYR A 91 -7.34 -36.13 -21.02
CA TYR A 91 -8.53 -35.78 -20.27
C TYR A 91 -8.41 -36.08 -18.76
N LEU A 92 -7.82 -37.22 -18.38
CA LEU A 92 -7.60 -37.54 -16.96
C LEU A 92 -6.65 -36.54 -16.29
N ARG A 93 -5.60 -36.08 -16.99
CA ARG A 93 -4.71 -35.01 -16.50
C ARG A 93 -5.48 -33.70 -16.29
N ASP A 94 -6.34 -33.32 -17.23
CA ASP A 94 -7.17 -32.13 -17.10
C ASP A 94 -8.13 -32.22 -15.90
N GLN A 95 -8.75 -33.39 -15.68
CA GLN A 95 -9.62 -33.61 -14.53
C GLN A 95 -8.85 -33.57 -13.20
N ALA A 96 -7.63 -34.12 -13.15
CA ALA A 96 -6.77 -34.00 -11.98
C ALA A 96 -6.36 -32.54 -11.71
N GLY A 97 -6.11 -31.76 -12.76
CA GLY A 97 -5.79 -30.33 -12.65
C GLY A 97 -6.95 -29.53 -12.08
N LEU A 98 -8.17 -29.77 -12.57
CA LEU A 98 -9.39 -29.18 -12.02
C LEU A 98 -9.59 -29.50 -10.54
N GLU A 99 -9.40 -30.76 -10.15
CA GLU A 99 -9.54 -31.19 -8.77
C GLU A 99 -8.45 -30.56 -7.88
N ALA A 100 -7.21 -30.46 -8.36
CA ALA A 100 -6.11 -29.80 -7.66
C ALA A 100 -6.40 -28.30 -7.47
N PHE A 101 -6.83 -27.61 -8.53
CA PHE A 101 -7.24 -26.22 -8.49
C PHE A 101 -8.34 -25.99 -7.45
N ARG A 102 -9.41 -26.80 -7.46
CA ARG A 102 -10.51 -26.70 -6.49
C ARG A 102 -10.03 -26.86 -5.05
N ARG A 103 -9.14 -27.82 -4.80
CA ARG A 103 -8.56 -28.06 -3.47
C ARG A 103 -7.74 -26.89 -2.98
N ILE A 104 -6.88 -26.34 -3.84
CA ILE A 104 -6.04 -25.18 -3.49
C ILE A 104 -6.93 -23.96 -3.20
N VAL A 105 -7.92 -23.68 -4.05
CA VAL A 105 -8.85 -22.57 -3.85
C VAL A 105 -9.66 -22.74 -2.56
N ALA A 106 -10.15 -23.94 -2.26
CA ALA A 106 -10.87 -24.21 -1.02
C ALA A 106 -9.97 -23.99 0.21
N ALA A 107 -8.75 -24.55 0.21
CA ALA A 107 -7.81 -24.37 1.30
C ALA A 107 -7.42 -22.88 1.51
N LEU A 108 -7.22 -22.12 0.43
CA LEU A 108 -6.97 -20.69 0.49
C LEU A 108 -8.19 -19.92 1.01
N SER A 109 -9.40 -20.31 0.64
CA SER A 109 -10.63 -19.72 1.16
C SER A 109 -10.73 -19.90 2.68
N ASP A 110 -10.55 -21.13 3.16
CA ASP A 110 -10.58 -21.46 4.59
C ASP A 110 -9.49 -20.72 5.37
N ALA A 111 -8.28 -20.63 4.79
CA ALA A 111 -7.16 -19.89 5.38
C ALA A 111 -7.46 -18.38 5.47
N ARG A 112 -8.05 -17.78 4.42
CA ARG A 112 -8.48 -16.37 4.42
C ARG A 112 -9.56 -16.12 5.46
N GLU A 113 -10.60 -16.95 5.51
CA GLU A 113 -11.67 -16.82 6.51
C GLU A 113 -11.11 -16.89 7.94
N THR A 114 -10.22 -17.84 8.19
CA THR A 114 -9.57 -18.00 9.50
C THR A 114 -8.70 -16.79 9.85
N ALA A 115 -7.82 -16.37 8.94
CA ALA A 115 -6.87 -15.28 9.19
C ALA A 115 -7.57 -13.92 9.36
N PHE A 116 -8.52 -13.58 8.48
CA PHE A 116 -9.26 -12.32 8.58
C PHE A 116 -10.30 -12.34 9.71
N GLY A 117 -10.87 -13.50 10.04
CA GLY A 117 -11.68 -13.69 11.24
C GLY A 117 -10.87 -13.38 12.49
N LYS A 118 -9.68 -13.98 12.62
CA LYS A 118 -8.77 -13.69 13.73
C LYS A 118 -8.33 -12.23 13.78
N LEU A 119 -7.97 -11.62 12.65
CA LEU A 119 -7.59 -10.21 12.58
C LEU A 119 -8.69 -9.31 13.16
N ARG A 120 -9.94 -9.59 12.80
CA ARG A 120 -11.10 -8.84 13.28
C ARG A 120 -11.36 -9.04 14.76
N ASP A 121 -11.24 -10.28 15.24
CA ASP A 121 -11.44 -10.61 16.66
C ASP A 121 -10.35 -9.96 17.55
N ASP A 122 -9.09 -10.01 17.12
CA ASP A 122 -7.95 -9.43 17.84
C ASP A 122 -7.97 -7.90 17.85
N ASN A 123 -8.60 -7.26 16.85
CA ASN A 123 -8.63 -5.80 16.67
C ASN A 123 -10.05 -5.21 16.72
N GLY A 124 -10.97 -5.86 17.46
CA GLY A 124 -12.38 -5.44 17.53
C GLY A 124 -12.61 -4.04 18.12
N ASP A 125 -11.58 -3.43 18.73
CA ASP A 125 -11.60 -2.05 19.19
C ASP A 125 -11.56 -1.03 18.04
N VAL A 126 -10.96 -1.41 16.90
CA VAL A 126 -10.73 -0.53 15.73
C VAL A 126 -11.26 -1.08 14.40
N ILE A 127 -11.59 -2.38 14.32
CA ILE A 127 -12.19 -3.02 13.15
C ILE A 127 -13.67 -3.32 13.45
N GLN A 128 -14.57 -2.96 12.52
CA GLN A 128 -15.98 -3.27 12.65
C GLN A 128 -16.24 -4.78 12.56
N SER A 129 -17.22 -5.28 13.32
CA SER A 129 -17.56 -6.70 13.35
C SER A 129 -18.07 -7.25 12.01
N ASP A 130 -18.65 -6.39 11.18
CA ASP A 130 -19.16 -6.71 9.84
C ASP A 130 -18.19 -6.28 8.72
N ALA A 131 -16.96 -5.88 9.07
CA ALA A 131 -15.94 -5.50 8.08
C ALA A 131 -15.70 -6.66 7.09
N ALA A 132 -15.75 -6.32 5.80
CA ALA A 132 -15.56 -7.27 4.71
C ALA A 132 -14.18 -7.12 4.07
N PHE A 133 -13.39 -8.19 4.08
CA PHE A 133 -12.06 -8.25 3.47
C PHE A 133 -12.11 -9.09 2.19
N ARG A 134 -11.83 -8.47 1.04
CA ARG A 134 -11.79 -9.11 -0.29
C ARG A 134 -10.41 -8.95 -0.92
N LEU A 135 -9.43 -9.63 -0.34
CA LEU A 135 -8.02 -9.61 -0.73
C LEU A 135 -7.36 -10.92 -0.28
N ASP A 136 -6.15 -11.22 -0.74
CA ASP A 136 -5.40 -12.40 -0.30
C ASP A 136 -4.48 -12.14 0.89
N LEU A 137 -3.95 -13.24 1.45
CA LEU A 137 -3.24 -13.28 2.74
C LEU A 137 -1.94 -12.45 2.79
N GLY A 138 -1.30 -12.20 1.65
CA GLY A 138 -0.02 -11.49 1.59
C GLY A 138 -0.09 -10.06 2.13
N TRP A 139 -1.26 -9.43 2.08
CA TRP A 139 -1.45 -8.07 2.60
C TRP A 139 -2.01 -8.02 4.03
N LEU A 140 -2.11 -9.16 4.72
CA LEU A 140 -2.63 -9.22 6.10
C LEU A 140 -1.85 -8.30 7.05
N SER A 141 -0.53 -8.24 6.89
CA SER A 141 0.35 -7.37 7.70
C SER A 141 0.07 -5.87 7.47
N LEU A 142 -0.33 -5.47 6.26
CA LEU A 142 -0.72 -4.10 5.96
C LEU A 142 -2.04 -3.72 6.65
N LEU A 143 -2.98 -4.65 6.75
CA LEU A 143 -4.22 -4.44 7.51
C LEU A 143 -3.97 -4.37 9.01
N GLN A 144 -3.09 -5.22 9.55
CA GLN A 144 -2.69 -5.13 10.96
C GLN A 144 -2.03 -3.77 11.25
N HIS A 145 -1.13 -3.31 10.37
CA HIS A 145 -0.55 -1.97 10.45
C HIS A 145 -1.60 -0.86 10.43
N ALA A 146 -2.61 -0.97 9.55
CA ALA A 146 -3.70 -0.02 9.50
C ALA A 146 -4.51 -0.01 10.80
N ALA A 147 -4.80 -1.17 11.39
CA ALA A 147 -5.49 -1.29 12.67
C ALA A 147 -4.68 -0.63 13.80
N ASP A 148 -3.38 -0.92 13.87
CA ASP A 148 -2.47 -0.32 14.85
C ASP A 148 -2.39 1.19 14.71
N ARG A 149 -2.45 1.70 13.48
CA ARG A 149 -2.48 3.15 13.23
C ARG A 149 -3.80 3.78 13.62
N VAL A 150 -4.93 3.17 13.26
CA VAL A 150 -6.27 3.65 13.64
C VAL A 150 -6.43 3.71 15.16
N ARG A 151 -5.82 2.77 15.90
CA ARG A 151 -5.82 2.76 17.37
C ARG A 151 -5.16 4.00 17.98
N THR A 152 -4.22 4.62 17.27
CA THR A 152 -3.57 5.86 17.72
C THR A 152 -4.37 7.13 17.43
N TYR A 153 -5.47 7.03 16.69
CA TYR A 153 -6.28 8.19 16.35
C TYR A 153 -7.13 8.67 17.52
N PRO A 154 -7.39 10.00 17.62
CA PRO A 154 -8.29 10.54 18.63
C PRO A 154 -9.66 9.85 18.62
N GLU A 155 -10.18 9.50 19.80
CA GLU A 155 -11.49 8.85 19.93
C GLU A 155 -12.62 9.69 19.28
N ALA A 156 -12.49 11.02 19.34
CA ALA A 156 -13.40 11.97 18.70
C ALA A 156 -13.56 11.75 17.19
N TRP A 157 -12.55 11.21 16.52
CA TRP A 157 -12.61 10.90 15.08
C TRP A 157 -13.47 9.69 14.77
N ARG A 158 -13.79 8.85 15.77
CA ARG A 158 -14.59 7.62 15.61
C ARG A 158 -14.09 6.74 14.45
N ALA A 159 -12.78 6.74 14.23
CA ALA A 159 -12.17 6.03 13.12
C ALA A 159 -12.24 4.52 13.34
N ARG A 160 -12.77 3.78 12.36
CA ARG A 160 -12.88 2.31 12.36
C ARG A 160 -12.67 1.77 10.96
N ILE A 161 -11.98 0.65 10.84
CA ILE A 161 -11.85 -0.08 9.57
C ILE A 161 -13.16 -0.85 9.33
N ASP A 162 -13.84 -0.57 8.22
CA ASP A 162 -15.11 -1.21 7.81
C ASP A 162 -14.93 -2.16 6.61
N GLY A 163 -13.68 -2.35 6.16
CA GLY A 163 -13.34 -3.38 5.20
C GLY A 163 -12.09 -3.05 4.40
N ALA A 164 -11.74 -3.94 3.49
CA ALA A 164 -10.71 -3.67 2.49
C ALA A 164 -10.91 -4.58 1.28
N LYS A 165 -10.36 -4.18 0.13
CA LYS A 165 -10.43 -4.97 -1.10
C LYS A 165 -9.20 -4.79 -1.97
N GLU A 166 -8.92 -5.79 -2.78
CA GLU A 166 -8.08 -5.67 -3.97
C GLU A 166 -8.79 -4.78 -5.00
N LYS A 167 -8.01 -3.91 -5.66
CA LYS A 167 -8.46 -3.12 -6.81
C LYS A 167 -7.31 -2.84 -7.78
N PHE A 168 -7.32 -3.51 -8.93
CA PHE A 168 -6.32 -3.41 -9.99
C PHE A 168 -4.87 -3.65 -9.53
N GLY A 169 -4.66 -4.61 -8.64
CA GLY A 169 -3.36 -4.98 -8.11
C GLY A 169 -2.91 -4.15 -6.90
N CYS A 170 -3.77 -3.34 -6.29
CA CYS A 170 -3.45 -2.65 -5.04
C CYS A 170 -4.52 -2.86 -3.96
N LEU A 171 -4.11 -2.74 -2.71
CA LEU A 171 -4.98 -2.77 -1.55
C LEU A 171 -5.68 -1.43 -1.35
N VAL A 172 -7.00 -1.45 -1.24
CA VAL A 172 -7.81 -0.31 -0.82
C VAL A 172 -8.46 -0.63 0.52
N VAL A 173 -8.04 0.08 1.56
CA VAL A 173 -8.64 0.00 2.89
C VAL A 173 -9.79 0.99 3.00
N HIS A 174 -10.91 0.55 3.56
CA HIS A 174 -12.05 1.38 3.92
C HIS A 174 -11.98 1.68 5.42
N ILE A 175 -12.16 2.96 5.75
CA ILE A 175 -12.11 3.45 7.14
C ILE A 175 -13.25 4.44 7.30
N VAL A 176 -14.26 4.12 8.11
CA VAL A 176 -15.26 5.10 8.51
C VAL A 176 -14.69 5.99 9.61
N CYS A 177 -14.96 7.30 9.53
CA CYS A 177 -14.59 8.25 10.58
C CYS A 177 -15.41 9.54 10.45
N ASP A 178 -15.35 10.40 11.45
CA ASP A 178 -15.96 11.73 11.42
C ASP A 178 -15.08 12.70 10.62
N TYR A 179 -15.38 12.83 9.34
CA TYR A 179 -14.64 13.72 8.43
C TYR A 179 -14.76 15.21 8.80
N ALA A 180 -15.73 15.59 9.65
CA ALA A 180 -15.86 16.95 10.16
C ALA A 180 -14.93 17.22 11.35
N ALA A 181 -14.44 16.17 12.01
CA ALA A 181 -13.46 16.32 13.08
C ALA A 181 -12.11 16.81 12.51
N ARG A 182 -11.56 17.84 13.14
CA ARG A 182 -10.30 18.47 12.71
C ARG A 182 -9.18 17.43 12.58
N GLY A 183 -8.47 17.45 11.45
CA GLY A 183 -7.34 16.55 11.15
C GLY A 183 -7.73 15.14 10.70
N CYS A 184 -8.97 14.72 10.94
CA CYS A 184 -9.41 13.34 10.71
C CYS A 184 -9.34 12.93 9.23
N ARG A 185 -9.92 13.75 8.34
CA ARG A 185 -9.93 13.48 6.90
C ARG A 185 -8.50 13.30 6.37
N SER A 186 -7.61 14.24 6.64
CA SER A 186 -6.24 14.22 6.11
C SER A 186 -5.46 12.99 6.58
N GLU A 187 -5.51 12.66 7.88
CA GLU A 187 -4.77 11.52 8.41
C GLU A 187 -5.33 10.16 7.96
N VAL A 188 -6.67 10.04 7.86
CA VAL A 188 -7.29 8.81 7.35
C VAL A 188 -6.99 8.61 5.86
N GLU A 189 -7.08 9.65 5.03
CA GLU A 189 -6.70 9.53 3.61
C GLU A 189 -5.19 9.26 3.46
N ARG A 190 -4.34 9.84 4.31
CA ARG A 190 -2.90 9.56 4.34
C ARG A 190 -2.63 8.08 4.65
N LEU A 191 -3.29 7.51 5.66
CA LEU A 191 -3.14 6.09 5.98
C LEU A 191 -3.63 5.18 4.85
N ARG A 192 -4.78 5.50 4.25
CA ARG A 192 -5.29 4.74 3.09
C ARG A 192 -4.29 4.74 1.95
N GLU A 193 -3.68 5.90 1.67
CA GLU A 193 -2.68 6.04 0.61
C GLU A 193 -1.37 5.34 0.95
N GLU A 194 -0.90 5.45 2.19
CA GLU A 194 0.28 4.74 2.69
C GLU A 194 0.14 3.23 2.52
N VAL A 195 -1.00 2.66 2.94
CA VAL A 195 -1.29 1.23 2.78
C VAL A 195 -1.37 0.84 1.30
N ARG A 196 -2.02 1.66 0.47
CA ARG A 196 -2.13 1.43 -0.97
C ARG A 196 -0.76 1.41 -1.63
N LEU A 197 0.09 2.41 -1.39
CA LEU A 197 1.43 2.49 -1.96
C LEU A 197 2.29 1.31 -1.52
N ARG A 198 2.23 0.93 -0.23
CA ARG A 198 2.95 -0.25 0.27
C ARG A 198 2.49 -1.55 -0.39
N SER A 199 1.21 -1.66 -0.70
CA SER A 199 0.67 -2.85 -1.38
C SER A 199 1.17 -3.03 -2.81
N LEU A 200 1.62 -1.94 -3.49
CA LEU A 200 2.16 -2.01 -4.85
C LEU A 200 3.56 -2.65 -4.94
N GLY A 201 4.28 -2.67 -3.82
CA GLY A 201 5.58 -3.35 -3.68
C GLY A 201 5.50 -4.70 -2.96
N MET A 202 4.29 -5.16 -2.62
CA MET A 202 4.08 -6.35 -1.80
C MET A 202 3.21 -7.37 -2.52
N CYS A 203 3.70 -8.59 -2.67
CA CYS A 203 2.97 -9.68 -3.27
C CYS A 203 1.67 -9.94 -2.50
N GLU A 204 0.55 -9.87 -3.20
CA GLU A 204 -0.79 -10.11 -2.63
C GLU A 204 -0.94 -11.53 -2.06
N ILE A 205 -0.19 -12.51 -2.58
CA ILE A 205 -0.34 -13.93 -2.21
C ILE A 205 0.49 -14.29 -0.97
N CYS A 206 1.78 -13.95 -0.96
CA CYS A 206 2.70 -14.34 0.13
C CYS A 206 3.23 -13.20 1.00
N GLY A 207 3.04 -11.94 0.62
CA GLY A 207 3.53 -10.77 1.36
C GLY A 207 5.01 -10.46 1.17
N GLU A 208 5.73 -11.23 0.34
CA GLU A 208 7.10 -10.93 -0.06
C GLU A 208 7.16 -9.72 -1.02
N SER A 209 8.36 -9.19 -1.26
CA SER A 209 8.58 -8.10 -2.21
C SER A 209 8.11 -8.49 -3.62
N GLY A 210 7.31 -7.64 -4.25
CA GLY A 210 6.71 -7.88 -5.56
C GLY A 210 6.52 -6.59 -6.35
N ARG A 211 5.92 -6.72 -7.53
CA ARG A 211 5.58 -5.58 -8.38
C ARG A 211 4.23 -5.77 -9.05
N LEU A 212 3.64 -4.66 -9.49
CA LEU A 212 2.46 -4.70 -10.34
C LEU A 212 2.76 -5.46 -11.62
N ARG A 213 1.99 -6.52 -11.88
CA ARG A 213 2.04 -7.30 -13.11
C ARG A 213 0.73 -7.17 -13.90
N LEU A 214 0.84 -7.07 -15.22
CA LEU A 214 -0.27 -6.84 -16.14
C LEU A 214 -0.42 -8.00 -17.14
N SER A 215 -1.54 -8.71 -17.04
CA SER A 215 -2.01 -9.71 -18.01
C SER A 215 -3.45 -9.36 -18.42
N GLY A 216 -4.33 -10.35 -18.67
CA GLY A 216 -5.78 -10.15 -18.81
C GLY A 216 -6.42 -9.50 -17.58
N TYR A 217 -5.69 -9.44 -16.46
CA TYR A 217 -6.01 -8.74 -15.23
C TYR A 217 -4.72 -8.12 -14.65
N ALA A 218 -4.85 -7.26 -13.63
CA ALA A 218 -3.72 -6.68 -12.92
C ALA A 218 -3.63 -7.26 -11.50
N LYS A 219 -2.42 -7.64 -11.06
CA LYS A 219 -2.15 -8.15 -9.71
C LYS A 219 -0.73 -7.78 -9.29
N THR A 220 -0.50 -7.49 -8.02
CA THR A 220 0.86 -7.31 -7.50
C THR A 220 1.39 -8.64 -6.97
N VAL A 221 2.42 -9.17 -7.63
CA VAL A 221 2.99 -10.49 -7.31
C VAL A 221 4.53 -10.47 -7.37
N CYS A 222 5.16 -11.35 -6.59
CA CYS A 222 6.60 -11.61 -6.66
C CYS A 222 6.92 -12.56 -7.83
N ASP A 223 8.20 -12.71 -8.16
CA ASP A 223 8.64 -13.55 -9.28
C ASP A 223 8.26 -15.03 -9.11
N LYS A 224 8.19 -15.52 -7.87
CA LYS A 224 7.68 -16.87 -7.57
C LYS A 224 6.22 -17.06 -7.97
N HIS A 225 5.41 -16.01 -7.89
CA HIS A 225 3.99 -16.02 -8.23
C HIS A 225 3.71 -15.43 -9.61
N GLU A 226 4.76 -15.09 -10.38
CA GLU A 226 4.67 -14.67 -11.78
C GLU A 226 3.92 -15.69 -12.66
N PRO A 227 4.11 -17.02 -12.53
CA PRO A 227 3.45 -18.01 -13.38
C PRO A 227 1.92 -17.98 -13.34
N ILE A 228 1.31 -17.50 -12.26
CA ILE A 228 -0.16 -17.38 -12.11
C ILE A 228 -0.75 -16.36 -13.09
N MET A 229 0.05 -15.36 -13.47
CA MET A 229 -0.38 -14.30 -14.37
C MET A 229 -0.62 -14.81 -15.80
N GLY A 230 -0.03 -15.95 -16.18
CA GLY A 230 -0.10 -16.46 -17.55
C GLY A 230 0.66 -15.56 -18.53
N GLU A 231 0.08 -15.28 -19.70
CA GLU A 231 0.72 -14.45 -20.71
C GLU A 231 0.68 -12.96 -20.32
N PHE A 232 1.85 -12.32 -20.24
CA PHE A 232 1.94 -10.89 -19.94
C PHE A 232 1.50 -10.01 -21.11
N ARG A 233 0.93 -8.86 -20.77
CA ARG A 233 0.73 -7.78 -21.74
C ARG A 233 2.07 -7.16 -22.13
N LYS A 234 2.08 -6.53 -23.31
CA LYS A 234 3.27 -5.83 -23.86
C LYS A 234 3.71 -4.61 -23.02
N ASP A 235 2.84 -4.12 -22.15
CA ASP A 235 3.09 -3.00 -21.25
C ASP A 235 3.29 -3.43 -19.78
N ASP A 236 3.40 -4.73 -19.51
CA ASP A 236 3.86 -5.21 -18.20
C ASP A 236 5.21 -4.59 -17.82
N GLY A 237 5.36 -4.23 -16.56
CA GLY A 237 6.56 -3.56 -16.04
C GLY A 237 6.76 -2.11 -16.49
N LYS A 238 5.85 -1.52 -17.27
CA LYS A 238 5.90 -0.07 -17.60
C LYS A 238 5.20 0.82 -16.58
N TRP A 239 4.38 0.22 -15.70
CA TRP A 239 3.54 0.94 -14.75
C TRP A 239 3.83 0.46 -13.34
N ALA A 240 4.12 1.42 -12.45
CA ALA A 240 4.30 1.17 -11.03
C ALA A 240 2.96 1.16 -10.27
N ASP A 241 1.98 1.91 -10.78
CA ASP A 241 0.72 2.20 -10.09
C ASP A 241 -0.45 2.11 -11.07
N PRO A 242 -1.48 1.27 -10.82
CA PRO A 242 -2.64 1.14 -11.68
C PRO A 242 -3.48 2.41 -11.78
N TRP A 243 -3.33 3.38 -10.88
CA TRP A 243 -4.01 4.67 -10.99
C TRP A 243 -3.33 5.63 -11.95
N THR A 244 -2.07 5.39 -12.29
CA THR A 244 -1.38 6.09 -13.37
C THR A 244 -1.71 5.50 -14.74
N TRP A 245 -2.52 4.44 -14.76
CA TRP A 245 -3.01 3.80 -15.98
C TRP A 245 -4.02 4.72 -16.66
N ASN A 246 -3.64 5.24 -17.83
CA ASN A 246 -4.31 6.30 -18.59
C ASN A 246 -4.22 7.68 -17.91
N ASP A 247 -3.18 8.41 -18.31
CA ASP A 247 -3.11 9.86 -18.18
C ASP A 247 -4.22 10.45 -19.07
N ASP A 248 -5.36 10.86 -18.49
CA ASP A 248 -6.33 11.71 -19.19
C ASP A 248 -7.37 12.30 -18.21
N ALA A 249 -7.18 13.58 -17.89
CA ALA A 249 -8.16 14.60 -17.46
C ALA A 249 -9.21 14.32 -16.35
N GLY A 250 -9.92 13.19 -16.35
CA GLY A 250 -10.99 12.87 -15.39
C GLY A 250 -10.50 12.50 -13.97
N ARG A 251 -9.21 12.15 -13.82
CA ARG A 251 -8.59 11.85 -12.51
C ARG A 251 -8.46 13.10 -11.65
N ILE A 252 -8.12 14.24 -12.25
CA ILE A 252 -7.92 15.51 -11.52
C ILE A 252 -9.23 15.94 -10.83
N GLU A 253 -10.35 15.86 -11.54
CA GLU A 253 -11.67 16.23 -11.01
C GLU A 253 -12.08 15.32 -9.84
N GLN A 254 -11.87 14.01 -9.95
CA GLN A 254 -12.19 13.06 -8.88
C GLN A 254 -11.26 13.15 -7.67
N VAL A 255 -10.00 13.55 -7.88
CA VAL A 255 -9.00 13.80 -6.83
C VAL A 255 -9.33 15.09 -6.07
N LEU A 256 -9.71 16.16 -6.78
CA LEU A 256 -10.18 17.41 -6.19
C LEU A 256 -11.49 17.22 -5.41
N GLU A 257 -12.41 16.39 -5.91
CA GLU A 257 -13.69 16.11 -5.25
C GLU A 257 -13.54 15.23 -3.99
N LYS A 258 -12.57 14.31 -3.97
CA LYS A 258 -12.39 13.34 -2.87
C LYS A 258 -11.25 13.67 -1.91
N GLY A 259 -10.40 14.65 -2.22
CA GLY A 259 -9.28 15.08 -1.37
C GLY A 259 -8.19 14.02 -1.21
N ARG A 260 -7.94 13.19 -2.24
CA ARG A 260 -6.80 12.24 -2.22
C ARG A 260 -5.53 13.02 -2.56
N ALA A 261 -4.45 12.83 -1.81
CA ALA A 261 -3.18 13.47 -2.15
C ALA A 261 -2.75 13.05 -3.57
N LEU A 262 -2.42 14.03 -4.40
CA LEU A 262 -1.97 13.84 -5.76
C LEU A 262 -0.49 13.43 -5.72
N ILE A 263 -0.22 12.13 -5.52
CA ILE A 263 1.12 11.59 -5.79
C ILE A 263 1.04 10.96 -7.19
N SER A 264 1.20 11.82 -8.20
CA SER A 264 1.31 11.41 -9.60
C SER A 264 2.71 11.77 -10.08
N GLU A 265 3.60 10.78 -10.09
CA GLU A 265 4.81 10.69 -10.95
C GLU A 265 5.72 9.58 -10.41
N TYR A 266 5.26 8.32 -10.43
CA TYR A 266 6.16 7.19 -10.19
C TYR A 266 6.32 6.39 -11.48
N PRO A 267 7.39 6.61 -12.26
CA PRO A 267 7.73 5.78 -13.41
C PRO A 267 8.00 4.32 -12.99
N ALA A 268 8.01 3.39 -13.95
CA ALA A 268 8.34 1.97 -13.72
C ALA A 268 9.62 1.75 -12.91
N GLU A 269 10.62 2.60 -13.14
CA GLU A 269 11.93 2.57 -12.47
C GLU A 269 11.82 2.86 -10.97
N SER A 270 10.76 3.55 -10.53
CA SER A 270 10.47 3.80 -9.12
C SER A 270 10.11 2.52 -8.37
N VAL A 271 9.67 1.45 -9.05
CA VAL A 271 9.34 0.17 -8.40
C VAL A 271 10.59 -0.52 -7.86
N GLU A 272 11.69 -0.54 -8.62
CA GLU A 272 12.96 -1.10 -8.14
C GLU A 272 13.54 -0.28 -6.98
N LEU A 273 13.31 1.04 -6.97
CA LEU A 273 13.65 1.89 -5.83
C LEU A 273 12.77 1.59 -4.61
N LEU A 274 11.46 1.37 -4.78
CA LEU A 274 10.52 1.06 -3.70
C LEU A 274 10.69 -0.37 -3.15
N ARG A 275 11.23 -1.30 -3.95
CA ARG A 275 11.45 -2.71 -3.61
C ARG A 275 12.38 -2.89 -2.41
N ASP A 276 13.43 -2.07 -2.36
CA ASP A 276 14.51 -2.10 -1.36
C ASP A 276 14.44 -0.92 -0.36
N MET A 277 13.51 0.01 -0.57
CA MET A 277 13.23 1.03 0.42
C MET A 277 12.58 0.39 1.65
N ASP A 278 13.24 0.54 2.80
CA ASP A 278 12.56 0.44 4.08
C ASP A 278 11.28 1.28 3.99
N PRO A 279 10.11 0.74 4.40
CA PRO A 279 8.84 1.44 4.27
C PRO A 279 8.99 2.86 4.78
N VAL A 280 8.32 3.83 4.13
CA VAL A 280 8.26 5.25 4.57
C VAL A 280 8.29 5.27 6.09
N ARG A 281 9.42 5.71 6.66
CA ARG A 281 9.68 5.51 8.08
C ARG A 281 8.49 6.07 8.87
N PRO A 282 7.95 5.34 9.86
CA PRO A 282 6.89 5.86 10.69
C PRO A 282 7.30 7.23 11.21
N ARG A 283 6.42 8.24 11.09
CA ARG A 283 6.69 9.52 11.75
C ARG A 283 6.87 9.22 13.25
N PRO A 284 7.98 9.65 13.89
CA PRO A 284 8.23 9.35 15.31
C PRO A 284 7.04 9.77 16.16
N LYS A 285 6.68 8.91 17.13
CA LYS A 285 5.53 9.11 18.02
C LYS A 285 5.88 9.88 19.30
N GLU A 286 7.12 10.34 19.43
CA GLU A 286 7.70 10.99 20.61
C GLU A 286 8.59 12.17 20.16
N PRO A 287 8.85 13.18 21.02
CA PRO A 287 9.87 14.19 20.77
C PRO A 287 11.20 13.53 20.40
N VAL A 288 11.99 14.15 19.53
CA VAL A 288 13.35 13.68 19.21
C VAL A 288 14.26 14.01 20.40
N VAL A 289 14.04 13.31 21.51
CA VAL A 289 14.91 13.39 22.69
C VAL A 289 15.96 12.31 22.54
N ASP A 290 17.20 12.75 22.43
CA ASP A 290 18.44 11.99 22.56
C ASP A 290 18.43 10.58 21.96
N SER A 291 18.90 10.50 20.72
CA SER A 291 20.00 9.56 20.52
C SER A 291 21.20 10.34 20.04
N ASP A 292 22.21 10.41 20.90
CA ASP A 292 23.63 10.42 20.57
C ASP A 292 24.00 9.18 19.74
N SER A 293 23.25 8.91 18.67
CA SER A 293 23.68 8.07 17.59
C SER A 293 24.67 8.92 16.82
N GLU A 294 25.96 8.71 17.10
CA GLU A 294 27.09 9.20 16.29
C GLU A 294 26.93 8.87 14.78
N PHE A 295 25.95 8.04 14.41
CA PHE A 295 25.70 7.57 13.06
C PHE A 295 24.61 8.35 12.29
N PHE A 296 23.62 8.97 12.95
CA PHE A 296 22.56 9.76 12.28
C PHE A 296 21.96 10.81 13.22
N PRO A 297 22.57 12.00 13.39
CA PRO A 297 21.93 13.11 14.09
C PRO A 297 20.67 13.55 13.33
N SER A 298 19.62 13.93 14.06
CA SER A 298 18.44 14.57 13.46
C SER A 298 18.89 15.81 12.66
N PRO A 299 18.64 15.88 11.33
CA PRO A 299 19.13 16.98 10.50
C PRO A 299 18.67 18.35 11.02
N ILE A 300 17.49 18.42 11.65
CA ILE A 300 16.96 19.63 12.30
C ILE A 300 17.81 20.05 13.49
N ARG A 301 18.17 19.15 14.42
CA ARG A 301 18.93 19.51 15.63
C ARG A 301 20.44 19.71 15.37
N SER A 302 20.89 19.69 14.12
CA SER A 302 22.30 19.86 13.73
C SER A 302 22.79 21.31 13.83
N THR A 303 21.88 22.28 13.93
CA THR A 303 22.18 23.72 14.07
C THR A 303 21.56 24.29 15.34
N GLU A 304 22.07 25.42 15.83
CA GLU A 304 21.51 26.10 17.01
C GLU A 304 20.07 26.56 16.78
N ILE A 305 19.79 27.08 15.57
CA ILE A 305 18.43 27.48 15.15
C ILE A 305 17.52 26.25 15.13
N GLY A 306 17.97 25.14 14.58
CA GLY A 306 17.13 23.96 14.48
C GLY A 306 16.89 23.25 15.82
N ARG A 307 17.83 23.33 16.79
CA ARG A 307 17.56 22.97 18.19
C ARG A 307 16.47 23.85 18.80
N ARG A 308 16.56 25.17 18.59
CA ARG A 308 15.58 26.14 19.09
C ARG A 308 14.18 25.87 18.54
N VAL A 309 14.06 25.67 17.23
CA VAL A 309 12.79 25.36 16.55
C VAL A 309 12.20 24.05 17.04
N ASP A 310 13.01 23.01 17.23
CA ASP A 310 12.54 21.72 17.74
C ASP A 310 12.08 21.83 19.22
N ASP A 311 12.85 22.51 20.08
CA ASP A 311 12.45 22.74 21.48
C ASP A 311 11.14 23.54 21.57
N ASP A 312 10.98 24.58 20.74
CA ASP A 312 9.74 25.37 20.66
C ASP A 312 8.57 24.54 20.15
N THR A 313 8.78 23.70 19.12
CA THR A 313 7.78 22.79 18.57
C THR A 313 7.15 21.93 19.65
N TRP A 314 7.97 21.41 20.58
CA TRP A 314 7.49 20.54 21.65
C TRP A 314 7.05 21.29 22.91
N SER A 315 7.35 22.59 23.02
CA SER A 315 6.86 23.46 24.09
C SER A 315 5.47 24.07 23.81
N LEU A 316 5.13 24.21 22.51
CA LEU A 316 3.84 24.73 22.06
C LEU A 316 2.80 23.60 21.94
N SER A 317 1.54 23.98 21.75
CA SER A 317 0.45 23.03 21.50
C SER A 317 -0.57 23.58 20.51
N GLY A 318 -1.37 22.71 19.90
CA GLY A 318 -2.39 23.11 18.95
C GLY A 318 -1.82 23.60 17.62
N ARG A 319 -2.40 24.66 17.04
CA ARG A 319 -2.11 25.08 15.66
C ARG A 319 -0.68 25.57 15.48
N GLU A 320 -0.13 26.27 16.46
CA GLU A 320 1.24 26.79 16.42
C GLU A 320 2.27 25.65 16.36
N GLN A 321 2.08 24.61 17.17
CA GLN A 321 2.90 23.39 17.12
C GLN A 321 2.78 22.67 15.77
N GLU A 322 1.56 22.54 15.23
CA GLU A 322 1.36 21.93 13.91
C GLU A 322 2.13 22.67 12.80
N LEU A 323 2.14 24.01 12.84
CA LEU A 323 2.86 24.83 11.88
C LEU A 323 4.38 24.64 11.99
N LEU A 324 4.93 24.48 13.19
CA LEU A 324 6.36 24.21 13.37
C LEU A 324 6.75 22.78 12.96
N ILE A 325 5.87 21.79 13.16
CA ILE A 325 6.06 20.43 12.65
C ILE A 325 6.04 20.42 11.11
N GLU A 326 5.15 21.19 10.51
CA GLU A 326 4.93 21.22 9.06
C GLU A 326 6.04 21.98 8.32
N PHE A 327 6.44 23.14 8.83
CA PHE A 327 7.40 24.04 8.16
C PHE A 327 8.77 24.09 8.82
N GLY A 328 9.09 23.23 9.80
CA GLY A 328 10.32 23.31 10.58
C GLY A 328 11.61 23.38 9.74
N PHE A 329 11.66 22.64 8.62
CA PHE A 329 12.81 22.71 7.70
C PHE A 329 12.87 24.03 6.93
N GLN A 330 11.74 24.51 6.42
CA GLN A 330 11.64 25.77 5.68
C GLN A 330 11.93 26.96 6.59
N ILE A 331 11.49 26.92 7.85
CA ILE A 331 11.81 27.93 8.86
C ILE A 331 13.31 27.99 9.10
N ILE A 332 13.99 26.84 9.26
CA ILE A 332 15.44 26.81 9.46
C ILE A 332 16.16 27.38 8.23
N ASP A 333 15.75 26.99 7.02
CA ASP A 333 16.38 27.46 5.77
C ASP A 333 16.23 28.97 5.57
N SER A 334 15.03 29.53 5.78
CA SER A 334 14.77 30.96 5.59
C SER A 334 15.38 31.84 6.70
N VAL A 335 15.68 31.28 7.87
CA VAL A 335 16.37 32.00 8.96
C VAL A 335 17.88 31.92 8.83
N GLN A 336 18.41 30.74 8.48
CA GLN A 336 19.83 30.45 8.52
C GLN A 336 20.59 31.26 7.47
N GLY A 337 21.41 32.21 7.93
CA GLY A 337 22.22 33.03 7.03
C GLY A 337 21.43 34.11 6.30
N ALA A 338 20.21 34.44 6.76
CA ALA A 338 19.47 35.60 6.27
C ALA A 338 20.35 36.86 6.32
N CYS A 339 20.37 37.64 5.24
CA CYS A 339 21.15 38.88 5.10
C CYS A 339 20.28 40.06 4.65
N VAL A 340 18.99 40.01 4.98
CA VAL A 340 17.97 40.98 4.55
C VAL A 340 18.06 42.23 5.41
N LYS A 341 18.10 43.42 4.80
CA LYS A 341 18.06 44.67 5.58
C LYS A 341 16.75 44.75 6.36
N GLU A 342 16.81 45.32 7.57
CA GLU A 342 15.65 45.41 8.48
C GLU A 342 14.40 46.03 7.81
N GLU A 343 14.60 47.04 6.97
CA GLU A 343 13.56 47.72 6.19
C GLU A 343 12.83 46.82 5.16
N TYR A 344 13.41 45.67 4.79
CA TYR A 344 12.83 44.70 3.86
C TYR A 344 12.44 43.37 4.52
N LEU A 345 12.71 43.21 5.82
CA LEU A 345 12.53 41.95 6.53
C LEU A 345 11.08 41.48 6.53
N ASP A 346 10.12 42.40 6.73
CA ASP A 346 8.69 42.03 6.74
C ASP A 346 8.19 41.57 5.38
N GLY A 347 8.71 42.15 4.30
CA GLY A 347 8.39 41.73 2.93
C GLY A 347 8.96 40.35 2.64
N TYR A 348 10.25 40.15 2.97
CA TYR A 348 10.91 38.85 2.82
C TYR A 348 10.17 37.71 3.52
N VAL A 349 9.82 37.88 4.81
CA VAL A 349 9.12 36.83 5.57
C VAL A 349 7.74 36.54 4.99
N ARG A 350 7.03 37.54 4.48
CA ARG A 350 5.73 37.32 3.80
C ARG A 350 5.88 36.55 2.50
N ASP A 351 6.89 36.88 1.69
CA ASP A 351 7.15 36.22 0.43
C ASP A 351 7.56 34.74 0.64
N GLU A 352 8.31 34.44 1.71
CA GLU A 352 8.62 33.07 2.12
C GLU A 352 7.36 32.30 2.51
N ILE A 353 6.54 32.85 3.42
CA ILE A 353 5.29 32.22 3.87
C ILE A 353 4.32 32.01 2.70
N ASP A 354 4.22 32.98 1.77
CA ASP A 354 3.36 32.87 0.59
C ASP A 354 3.83 31.76 -0.36
N GLN A 355 5.14 31.53 -0.50
CA GLN A 355 5.65 30.38 -1.24
C GLN A 355 5.25 29.06 -0.57
N TRP A 356 5.30 29.02 0.76
CA TRP A 356 4.96 27.82 1.53
C TRP A 356 3.49 27.44 1.46
N ARG A 357 2.59 28.39 1.12
CA ARG A 357 1.16 28.08 0.86
C ARG A 357 0.95 26.98 -0.17
N THR A 358 1.87 26.86 -1.14
CA THR A 358 1.82 25.80 -2.17
C THR A 358 2.20 24.43 -1.63
N TYR A 359 2.97 24.39 -0.54
CA TYR A 359 3.42 23.17 0.15
C TYR A 359 2.58 22.85 1.40
N ALA A 360 1.70 23.78 1.80
CA ALA A 360 0.90 23.67 3.01
C ALA A 360 -0.14 22.54 2.90
N LEU A 361 -0.11 21.62 3.86
CA LEU A 361 -1.04 20.50 4.05
C LEU A 361 -2.46 21.00 4.42
N SER A 362 -2.56 22.21 4.96
CA SER A 362 -3.83 22.92 5.17
C SER A 362 -3.67 24.38 4.76
N PRO A 363 -4.68 25.01 4.12
CA PRO A 363 -4.59 26.41 3.73
C PRO A 363 -4.22 27.28 4.93
N LEU A 364 -3.12 28.04 4.81
CA LEU A 364 -2.68 28.96 5.85
C LEU A 364 -3.73 30.04 6.04
N THR A 365 -4.37 30.03 7.21
CA THR A 365 -5.27 31.11 7.62
C THR A 365 -4.47 32.38 7.86
N GLU A 366 -5.15 33.53 7.94
CA GLU A 366 -4.50 34.80 8.24
C GLU A 366 -3.79 34.76 9.61
N SER A 367 -4.41 34.12 10.61
CA SER A 367 -3.80 33.89 11.92
C SER A 367 -2.57 32.96 11.88
N ASP A 368 -2.56 31.96 10.99
CA ASP A 368 -1.39 31.09 10.83
C ASP A 368 -0.22 31.85 10.19
N ALA A 369 -0.53 32.67 9.18
CA ALA A 369 0.45 33.51 8.51
C ALA A 369 1.00 34.58 9.47
N GLU A 370 0.17 35.18 10.33
CA GLU A 370 0.60 36.10 11.37
C GLU A 370 1.52 35.43 12.41
N PHE A 371 1.17 34.22 12.86
CA PHE A 371 2.01 33.46 13.78
C PHE A 371 3.37 33.14 13.14
N LEU A 372 3.38 32.53 11.95
CA LEU A 372 4.61 32.19 11.23
C LEU A 372 5.46 33.43 10.97
N HIS A 373 4.83 34.54 10.59
CA HIS A 373 5.51 35.80 10.34
C HIS A 373 6.20 36.32 11.59
N GLY A 374 5.49 36.37 12.73
CA GLY A 374 6.06 36.77 14.00
C GLY A 374 7.18 35.85 14.47
N TYR A 375 7.00 34.54 14.32
CA TYR A 375 7.96 33.52 14.74
C TYR A 375 9.27 33.58 13.94
N ILE A 376 9.18 33.57 12.60
CA ILE A 376 10.35 33.65 11.69
C ILE A 376 11.07 34.99 11.86
N ARG A 377 10.32 36.10 11.95
CA ARG A 377 10.90 37.43 12.18
C ARG A 377 11.66 37.47 13.52
N GLY A 378 11.12 36.85 14.56
CA GLY A 378 11.81 36.69 15.85
C GLY A 378 13.14 35.98 15.71
N LEU A 379 13.14 34.81 15.07
CA LEU A 379 14.35 34.01 14.86
C LEU A 379 15.42 34.73 14.01
N ILE A 380 15.02 35.47 12.96
CA ILE A 380 15.97 36.24 12.14
C ILE A 380 16.62 37.37 12.95
N ASN A 381 15.87 38.06 13.82
CA ASN A 381 16.44 39.10 14.67
C ASN A 381 17.44 38.54 15.69
N GLU A 382 17.13 37.38 16.29
CA GLU A 382 18.05 36.67 17.17
C GLU A 382 19.33 36.25 16.42
N GLU A 383 19.19 35.79 15.18
CA GLU A 383 20.31 35.44 14.32
C GLU A 383 21.19 36.66 13.96
N TYR A 384 20.59 37.82 13.70
CA TYR A 384 21.31 39.06 13.43
C TYR A 384 22.15 39.51 14.62
N GLU A 385 21.59 39.47 15.83
CA GLU A 385 22.33 39.81 17.04
C GLU A 385 23.45 38.80 17.31
N ARG A 386 23.24 37.50 17.06
CA ARG A 386 24.29 36.48 17.15
C ARG A 386 25.46 36.79 16.20
N ILE A 387 25.17 37.10 14.93
CA ILE A 387 26.18 37.45 13.93
C ILE A 387 26.90 38.75 14.33
N ARG A 388 26.18 39.75 14.81
CA ARG A 388 26.74 41.03 15.27
C ARG A 388 27.70 40.85 16.43
N ILE A 389 27.34 40.02 17.42
CA ILE A 389 28.21 39.69 18.57
C ILE A 389 29.46 38.96 18.08
N LYS A 390 29.31 37.97 17.20
CA LYS A 390 30.43 37.22 16.62
C LYS A 390 31.40 38.14 15.86
N GLN A 391 30.89 39.01 14.99
CA GLN A 391 31.71 39.98 14.25
C GLN A 391 32.43 40.99 15.17
N LYS A 392 31.80 41.37 16.29
CA LYS A 392 32.42 42.26 17.28
C LYS A 392 33.56 41.57 18.05
N ALA A 393 33.40 40.28 18.36
CA ALA A 393 34.46 39.46 18.96
C ALA A 393 35.63 39.25 17.99
N GLU A 394 35.35 38.88 16.74
CA GLU A 394 36.38 38.68 15.70
C GLU A 394 37.17 39.96 15.37
N ARG A 395 36.54 41.14 15.49
CA ARG A 395 37.23 42.44 15.36
C ARG A 395 38.10 42.75 16.59
N ALA A 396 37.60 42.46 17.80
CA ALA A 396 38.37 42.65 19.02
C ALA A 396 39.61 41.73 19.11
N ASP A 397 39.53 40.52 18.56
CA ASP A 397 40.68 39.60 18.48
C ASP A 397 41.71 40.06 17.45
N ARG A 398 41.28 40.62 16.31
CA ARG A 398 42.19 41.21 15.30
C ARG A 398 42.85 42.53 15.74
N ASP A 399 42.22 43.27 16.64
CA ASP A 399 42.79 44.50 17.21
C ASP A 399 43.76 44.20 18.39
N ASN A 400 43.82 42.94 18.86
CA ASN A 400 44.70 42.44 19.92
C ASN A 400 45.87 41.57 19.42
N GLU A 401 45.94 41.27 18.11
CA GLU A 401 47.14 40.80 17.40
C GLU A 401 47.93 41.99 16.85
#